data_AF-A0A960YN54-F1
#
_entry.id   AF-A0A960YN54-F1
#
_cell.length_a   1.000
_cell.length_b   1.000
_cell.length_c   1.000
_cell.angle_alpha   90.00
_cell.angle_beta   90.00
_cell.angle_gamma   90.00
#
_symmetry.space_group_name_H-M   'P 1'
#
loop_
_entity.id
_entity.type
_entity.pdbx_description
1 polymer ?
#
loop_
_entity_poly.entity_id
_entity_poly.type
_entity_poly.pdbx_seq_one_letter_code
_entity_poly.pdbx_strand_id
1 'polypeptide(L)'
;MLSLSILLTLPACSHELPPEVLKARQSHQPGSNHPIEYPHISGSFGEYRTGGRFHPGLDYKTFNRNGLPIHAVDDVTAARLYTSEVGYGNGLVLAAADGRHYTYGHMYDFMGKHPGLEYLREALYLMHPTNRASINL
;
A
#
# COMPACT_ATOMS: atom_id res chain seq x y z
N MET A 1 44.48 -14.51 7.56
CA MET A 1 43.07 -14.95 7.42
C MET A 1 42.48 -14.22 6.22
N LEU A 2 42.12 -14.93 5.16
CA LEU A 2 41.41 -14.32 4.03
C LEU A 2 39.91 -14.30 4.36
N SER A 3 39.30 -13.12 4.38
CA SER A 3 37.85 -12.95 4.48
C SER A 3 37.27 -12.94 3.08
N LEU A 4 36.50 -13.97 2.73
CA LEU A 4 35.74 -14.06 1.49
C LEU A 4 34.38 -13.39 1.70
N SER A 5 34.26 -12.12 1.30
CA SER A 5 32.95 -11.44 1.25
C SER A 5 32.24 -11.81 -0.05
N ILE A 6 31.30 -12.75 0.02
CA ILE A 6 30.36 -13.01 -1.08
C ILE A 6 29.32 -11.89 -1.04
N LEU A 7 29.52 -10.85 -1.85
CA LEU A 7 28.49 -9.88 -2.15
C LEU A 7 27.52 -10.55 -3.14
N LEU A 8 26.42 -11.09 -2.62
CA LEU A 8 25.33 -11.61 -3.43
C LEU A 8 24.61 -10.42 -4.09
N THR A 9 25.11 -9.94 -5.21
CA THR A 9 24.33 -9.04 -6.07
C THR A 9 23.20 -9.88 -6.66
N LEU A 10 22.03 -9.85 -6.01
CA LEU A 10 20.80 -10.28 -6.65
C LEU A 10 20.68 -9.48 -7.95
N PRO A 11 20.60 -10.12 -9.14
CA PRO A 11 20.27 -9.38 -10.34
C PRO A 11 18.97 -8.64 -10.05
N ALA A 12 18.95 -7.34 -10.32
CA ALA A 12 17.72 -6.57 -10.31
C ALA A 12 16.75 -7.28 -11.24
N CYS A 13 15.88 -8.09 -10.66
CA CYS A 13 14.91 -8.87 -11.39
C CYS A 13 13.91 -7.83 -11.90
N SER A 14 14.13 -7.34 -13.11
CA SER A 14 13.08 -6.65 -13.86
C SER A 14 12.07 -7.73 -14.22
N HIS A 15 11.24 -8.11 -13.24
CA HIS A 15 10.11 -8.97 -13.49
C HIS A 15 9.17 -8.15 -14.38
N GLU A 16 9.04 -8.57 -15.64
CA GLU A 16 7.97 -8.07 -16.50
C GLU A 16 6.67 -8.20 -15.70
N LEU A 17 6.01 -7.06 -15.48
CA LEU A 17 4.79 -7.06 -14.69
C LEU A 17 3.76 -7.97 -15.36
N PRO A 18 2.96 -8.71 -14.58
CA PRO A 18 1.93 -9.56 -15.14
C PRO A 18 1.01 -8.79 -16.12
N PRO A 19 0.52 -9.43 -17.20
CA PRO A 19 -0.29 -8.75 -18.21
C PRO A 19 -1.50 -8.01 -17.65
N GLU A 20 -2.11 -8.51 -16.57
CA GLU A 20 -3.19 -7.85 -15.86
C GLU A 20 -2.76 -6.54 -15.18
N VAL A 21 -1.52 -6.48 -14.66
CA VAL A 21 -0.94 -5.27 -14.08
C VAL A 21 -0.60 -4.26 -15.17
N LEU A 22 -0.04 -4.72 -16.30
CA LEU A 22 0.23 -3.88 -17.46
C LEU A 22 -1.07 -3.28 -18.05
N LYS A 23 -2.12 -4.08 -18.16
CA LYS A 23 -3.44 -3.62 -18.61
C LYS A 23 -4.08 -2.63 -17.63
N ALA A 24 -3.96 -2.88 -16.32
CA ALA A 24 -4.43 -1.94 -15.29
C ALA A 24 -3.68 -0.60 -15.38
N ARG A 25 -2.35 -0.62 -15.58
CA ARG A 25 -1.52 0.57 -15.83
C ARG A 25 -1.97 1.34 -17.06
N GLN A 26 -2.25 0.65 -18.17
CA GLN A 26 -2.72 1.29 -19.41
C GLN A 26 -4.11 1.92 -19.28
N SER A 27 -4.98 1.34 -18.44
CA SER A 27 -6.31 1.89 -18.16
C SER A 27 -6.30 3.06 -17.17
N HIS A 28 -5.22 3.21 -16.40
CA HIS A 28 -5.05 4.35 -15.51
C HIS A 28 -4.81 5.59 -16.37
N GLN A 29 -5.79 6.52 -16.38
CA GLN A 29 -5.60 7.82 -17.00
C GLN A 29 -4.65 8.62 -16.11
N PRO A 30 -3.39 8.90 -16.53
CA PRO A 30 -2.52 9.80 -15.80
C PRO A 30 -3.20 11.17 -15.80
N GLY A 31 -3.68 11.63 -14.65
CA GLY A 31 -4.44 12.88 -14.57
C GLY A 31 -5.38 13.01 -13.38
N SER A 32 -5.82 11.92 -12.75
CA SER A 32 -6.40 12.02 -11.41
C SER A 32 -5.25 12.04 -10.40
N ASN A 33 -4.83 13.22 -9.94
CA ASN A 33 -3.89 13.37 -8.81
C ASN A 33 -4.46 12.86 -7.47
N HIS A 34 -5.49 12.02 -7.52
CA HIS A 34 -6.26 11.51 -6.40
C HIS A 34 -6.39 9.99 -6.51
N PRO A 35 -6.29 9.27 -5.39
CA PRO A 35 -6.41 7.82 -5.36
C PRO A 35 -7.86 7.31 -5.49
N ILE A 36 -8.86 8.20 -5.58
CA ILE A 36 -10.29 7.86 -5.65
C ILE A 36 -10.93 8.60 -6.83
N GLU A 37 -11.79 7.92 -7.58
CA GLU A 37 -12.41 8.41 -8.83
C GLU A 37 -13.23 9.70 -8.65
N TYR A 38 -13.93 9.86 -7.53
CA TYR A 38 -14.72 11.06 -7.19
C TYR A 38 -14.29 11.62 -5.83
N PRO A 39 -13.18 12.39 -5.78
CA PRO A 39 -12.59 12.80 -4.51
C PRO A 39 -13.40 13.90 -3.84
N HIS A 40 -13.78 13.68 -2.58
CA HIS A 40 -14.31 14.71 -1.68
C HIS A 40 -13.42 14.79 -0.44
N ILE A 41 -12.71 15.91 -0.26
CA ILE A 41 -11.75 16.07 0.84
C ILE A 41 -12.49 16.47 2.12
N SER A 42 -12.27 15.72 3.20
CA SER A 42 -12.72 16.05 4.57
C SER A 42 -11.62 16.56 5.48
N GLY A 43 -10.35 16.40 5.09
CA GLY A 43 -9.21 16.85 5.87
C GLY A 43 -8.02 17.13 4.95
N SER A 44 -7.36 18.26 5.16
CA SER A 44 -6.30 18.76 4.27
C SER A 44 -4.92 18.55 4.86
N PHE A 45 -3.89 18.56 4.01
CA PHE A 45 -2.51 18.53 4.44
C PHE A 45 -2.16 19.78 5.24
N GLY A 46 -1.45 19.61 6.35
CA GLY A 46 -1.03 20.72 7.21
C GLY A 46 -2.14 21.31 8.08
N GLU A 47 -3.33 20.71 8.08
CA GLU A 47 -4.41 21.12 8.98
C GLU A 47 -4.00 20.85 10.44
N TYR A 48 -4.12 21.85 11.32
CA TYR A 48 -3.85 21.68 12.75
C TYR A 48 -5.00 20.93 13.42
N ARG A 49 -4.67 19.83 14.12
CA ARG A 49 -5.66 18.96 14.76
C ARG A 49 -5.60 19.01 16.28
N THR A 50 -6.75 18.74 16.90
CA THR A 50 -6.88 18.59 18.36
C THR A 50 -5.85 17.55 18.85
N GLY A 51 -5.05 17.96 19.83
CA GLY A 51 -3.87 17.19 20.27
C GLY A 51 -2.53 17.73 19.71
N GLY A 52 -2.50 18.92 19.12
CA GLY A 52 -1.25 19.66 18.92
C GLY A 52 -0.41 19.22 17.72
N ARG A 53 -1.01 18.54 16.74
CA ARG A 53 -0.28 17.98 15.59
C ARG A 53 -0.85 18.45 14.26
N PHE A 54 0.03 18.59 13.26
CA PHE A 54 -0.38 18.82 11.88
C PHE A 54 -0.78 17.50 11.21
N HIS A 55 -1.79 17.55 10.35
CA HIS A 55 -2.24 16.42 9.55
C HIS A 55 -1.28 16.18 8.36
N PRO A 56 -0.58 15.03 8.30
CA PRO A 56 0.42 14.78 7.25
C PRO A 56 -0.17 14.17 5.97
N GLY A 57 -1.45 14.42 5.67
CA GLY A 57 -2.12 13.75 4.54
C GLY A 57 -3.41 14.43 4.07
N LEU A 58 -4.13 13.73 3.20
CA LEU A 58 -5.46 14.11 2.72
C LEU A 58 -6.45 13.03 3.14
N ASP A 59 -7.55 13.45 3.78
CA ASP A 59 -8.64 12.55 4.14
C ASP A 59 -9.76 12.67 3.11
N TYR A 60 -10.14 11.54 2.51
CA TYR A 60 -11.21 11.47 1.53
C TYR A 60 -12.49 10.93 2.16
N LYS A 61 -13.63 11.58 1.89
CA LYS A 61 -14.95 11.10 2.30
C LYS A 61 -15.33 9.87 1.49
N THR A 62 -15.79 8.85 2.20
CA THR A 62 -16.36 7.64 1.59
C THR A 62 -17.89 7.60 1.70
N PHE A 63 -18.51 8.62 2.30
CA PHE A 63 -19.96 8.73 2.51
C PHE A 63 -20.56 7.48 3.19
N ASN A 64 -19.93 7.02 4.28
CA ASN A 64 -20.31 5.81 5.03
C ASN A 64 -20.28 4.52 4.21
N ARG A 65 -19.51 4.49 3.13
CA ARG A 65 -19.24 3.27 2.35
C ARG A 65 -17.84 2.77 2.63
N ASN A 66 -17.72 1.46 2.78
CA ASN A 66 -16.43 0.77 2.86
C ASN A 66 -16.11 0.12 1.52
N GLY A 67 -14.84 -0.24 1.30
CA GLY A 67 -14.41 -0.98 0.11
C GLY A 67 -14.48 -0.17 -1.20
N LEU A 68 -14.44 1.16 -1.13
CA LEU A 68 -14.29 1.97 -2.34
C LEU A 68 -12.93 1.66 -2.98
N PRO A 69 -12.87 1.44 -4.31
CA PRO A 69 -11.61 1.23 -5.00
C PRO A 69 -10.66 2.41 -4.78
N ILE A 70 -9.41 2.08 -4.47
CA ILE A 70 -8.31 3.03 -4.41
C ILE A 70 -7.27 2.68 -5.47
N HIS A 71 -6.75 3.70 -6.13
CA HIS A 71 -5.79 3.59 -7.22
C HIS A 71 -4.47 4.23 -6.82
N ALA A 72 -3.37 3.65 -7.29
CA ALA A 72 -2.07 4.30 -7.20
C ALA A 72 -2.13 5.64 -7.95
N VAL A 73 -1.54 6.69 -7.36
CA VAL A 73 -1.50 8.04 -7.95
C VAL A 73 -0.26 8.27 -8.82
N ASP A 74 0.64 7.28 -8.89
CA ASP A 74 1.89 7.35 -9.62
C ASP A 74 2.38 5.93 -9.96
N ASP A 75 3.42 5.84 -10.78
CA ASP A 75 4.13 4.60 -11.07
C ASP A 75 4.99 4.18 -9.87
N VAL A 76 4.46 3.23 -9.11
CA VAL A 76 5.00 2.85 -7.80
C VAL A 76 5.06 1.35 -7.61
N THR A 77 5.90 0.92 -6.66
CA THR A 77 5.98 -0.46 -6.19
C THR A 77 5.55 -0.54 -4.72
N ALA A 78 5.02 -1.69 -4.31
CA ALA A 78 4.68 -1.92 -2.91
C ALA A 78 5.98 -2.07 -2.09
N ALA A 79 6.20 -1.13 -1.16
CA ALA A 79 7.37 -1.12 -0.29
C ALA A 79 7.08 -1.79 1.07
N ARG A 80 5.86 -1.62 1.60
CA ARG A 80 5.45 -2.22 2.88
C ARG A 80 3.94 -2.39 2.97
N LEU A 81 3.51 -3.55 3.45
CA LEU A 81 2.13 -3.81 3.88
C LEU A 81 2.12 -4.05 5.39
N TYR A 82 1.15 -3.49 6.12
CA TYR A 82 1.05 -3.69 7.56
C TYR A 82 -0.37 -3.51 8.09
N THR A 83 -0.63 -4.07 9.26
CA THR A 83 -1.85 -3.90 10.04
C THR A 83 -1.49 -3.40 11.44
N SER A 84 -2.21 -2.42 11.94
CA SER A 84 -2.01 -1.87 13.29
C SER A 84 -3.34 -1.54 13.95
N GLU A 85 -3.49 -1.86 15.24
CA GLU A 85 -4.68 -1.49 16.02
C GLU A 85 -4.73 0.02 16.33
N VAL A 86 -3.58 0.71 16.20
CA VAL A 86 -3.44 2.15 16.44
C VAL A 86 -2.92 2.87 15.18
N GLY A 87 -3.33 4.13 15.00
CA GLY A 87 -2.91 4.93 13.85
C GLY A 87 -3.65 4.54 12.56
N TYR A 88 -2.91 4.17 11.51
CA TYR A 88 -3.45 4.00 10.16
C TYR A 88 -4.27 2.72 9.92
N GLY A 89 -4.39 1.79 10.88
CA GLY A 89 -5.12 0.55 10.63
C GLY A 89 -4.40 -0.36 9.63
N ASN A 90 -5.12 -0.81 8.60
CA ASN A 90 -4.52 -1.45 7.42
C ASN A 90 -3.84 -0.37 6.57
N GLY A 91 -2.53 -0.52 6.35
CA GLY A 91 -1.71 0.45 5.66
C GLY A 91 -0.83 -0.17 4.57
N LEU A 92 -0.67 0.58 3.48
CA LEU A 92 0.18 0.26 2.34
C LEU A 92 1.12 1.43 2.06
N VAL A 93 2.42 1.17 2.07
CA VAL A 93 3.45 2.12 1.63
C VAL A 93 3.88 1.74 0.22
N LEU A 94 3.83 2.73 -0.67
CA LEU A 94 4.22 2.64 -2.07
C LEU A 94 5.46 3.52 -2.30
N ALA A 95 6.41 3.03 -3.07
CA ALA A 95 7.64 3.76 -3.40
C ALA A 95 7.69 4.05 -4.91
N ALA A 96 7.96 5.31 -5.27
CA ALA A 96 8.29 5.72 -6.63
C ALA A 96 9.80 5.63 -6.86
N ALA A 97 10.19 5.51 -8.13
CA ALA A 97 11.61 5.40 -8.52
C ALA A 97 12.45 6.66 -8.16
N ASP A 98 11.80 7.82 -8.01
CA ASP A 98 12.45 9.09 -7.66
C ASP A 98 12.59 9.31 -6.14
N GLY A 99 12.26 8.31 -5.32
CA GLY A 99 12.38 8.36 -3.87
C GLY A 99 11.15 8.90 -3.14
N ARG A 100 10.11 9.34 -3.85
CA ARG A 100 8.82 9.67 -3.22
C ARG A 100 8.17 8.41 -2.66
N HIS A 101 7.49 8.59 -1.54
CA HIS A 101 6.70 7.54 -0.89
C HIS A 101 5.26 8.00 -0.73
N TYR A 102 4.32 7.08 -0.94
CA TYR A 102 2.90 7.29 -0.71
C TYR A 102 2.44 6.32 0.34
N THR A 103 1.66 6.82 1.30
CA THR A 103 1.05 5.97 2.33
C THR A 103 -0.46 6.01 2.15
N TYR A 104 -1.06 4.85 1.92
CA TYR A 104 -2.50 4.66 2.02
C TYR A 104 -2.81 4.02 3.36
N GLY A 105 -3.72 4.63 4.10
CA GLY A 105 -4.14 4.17 5.42
C GLY A 105 -5.66 4.04 5.50
N HIS A 106 -6.12 3.43 6.57
CA HIS A 106 -7.52 3.14 6.83
C HIS A 106 -8.18 2.31 5.72
N MET A 107 -7.39 1.44 5.08
CA MET A 107 -7.91 0.53 4.05
C MET A 107 -8.88 -0.48 4.69
N TYR A 108 -10.01 -0.74 4.04
CA TYR A 108 -10.97 -1.71 4.56
C TYR A 108 -10.41 -3.14 4.50
N ASP A 109 -9.81 -3.49 3.36
CA ASP A 109 -9.10 -4.73 3.13
C ASP A 109 -7.95 -4.50 2.12
N PHE A 110 -7.22 -5.58 1.83
CA PHE A 110 -6.18 -5.60 0.80
C PHE A 110 -6.63 -6.34 -0.47
N MET A 111 -7.95 -6.52 -0.65
CA MET A 111 -8.46 -7.32 -1.77
C MET A 111 -8.08 -6.65 -3.10
N GLY A 112 -7.38 -7.39 -3.94
CA GLY A 112 -6.93 -6.93 -5.24
C GLY A 112 -7.21 -7.97 -6.32
N LYS A 113 -7.21 -7.52 -7.59
CA LYS A 113 -7.34 -8.42 -8.76
C LYS A 113 -6.15 -9.37 -8.93
N HIS A 114 -5.07 -9.20 -8.17
CA HIS A 114 -3.83 -9.95 -8.29
C HIS A 114 -3.71 -11.03 -7.20
N PRO A 115 -3.59 -12.33 -7.54
CA PRO A 115 -3.57 -13.44 -6.57
C PRO A 115 -2.50 -13.32 -5.49
N GLY A 116 -1.35 -12.69 -5.79
CA GLY A 116 -0.28 -12.45 -4.82
C GLY A 116 -0.70 -11.59 -3.61
N LEU A 117 -1.66 -10.69 -3.78
CA LEU A 117 -2.19 -9.88 -2.67
C LEU A 117 -3.11 -10.70 -1.77
N GLU A 118 -3.76 -11.72 -2.31
CA GLU A 118 -4.59 -12.64 -1.54
C GLU A 118 -3.73 -13.52 -0.64
N TYR A 119 -2.66 -14.10 -1.18
CA TYR A 119 -1.69 -14.85 -0.36
C TYR A 119 -1.03 -13.97 0.71
N LEU A 120 -0.76 -12.70 0.40
CA LEU A 120 -0.21 -11.75 1.36
C LEU A 120 -1.23 -11.36 2.45
N ARG A 121 -2.50 -11.18 2.07
CA ARG A 121 -3.62 -10.96 3.00
C ARG A 121 -3.79 -12.16 3.93
N GLU A 122 -3.78 -13.38 3.40
CA GLU A 122 -3.83 -14.61 4.18
C GLU A 122 -2.63 -14.74 5.11
N ALA A 123 -1.41 -14.50 4.62
CA ALA A 123 -0.21 -14.52 5.46
C ALA A 123 -0.29 -13.50 6.60
N LEU A 124 -0.72 -12.25 6.33
CA LEU A 124 -0.93 -11.24 7.38
C LEU A 124 -2.00 -11.65 8.39
N TYR A 125 -3.12 -12.19 7.90
CA TYR A 125 -4.17 -12.71 8.76
C TYR A 125 -3.64 -13.83 9.65
N LEU A 126 -2.90 -14.79 9.10
CA LEU A 126 -2.32 -15.90 9.84
C LEU A 126 -1.23 -15.44 10.85
N MET A 127 -0.47 -14.39 10.54
CA MET A 127 0.59 -13.87 11.41
C MET A 127 0.10 -12.90 12.49
N HIS A 128 -1.17 -12.50 12.49
CA HIS A 128 -1.69 -11.59 13.53
C HIS A 128 -1.62 -12.27 14.92
N PRO A 129 -1.14 -11.61 15.99
CA PRO A 129 -0.85 -12.25 17.27
C PRO A 129 -2.05 -12.94 17.94
N THR A 130 -3.27 -12.51 17.61
CA THR A 130 -4.52 -13.10 18.11
C THR A 130 -5.06 -14.21 17.20
N ASN A 131 -4.54 -14.34 15.98
CA ASN A 131 -4.90 -15.38 15.03
C ASN A 131 -3.93 -16.56 15.25
N ARG A 132 -4.48 -17.70 15.67
CA ARG A 132 -3.69 -18.93 15.80
C ARG A 132 -3.45 -19.52 14.41
N ALA A 133 -2.32 -19.22 13.79
CA ALA A 133 -1.83 -19.99 12.66
C ALA A 133 -0.78 -20.99 13.15
N SER A 134 -1.00 -22.28 12.88
CA SER A 134 0.01 -23.32 12.98
C SER A 134 0.46 -23.68 11.56
N ILE A 135 1.76 -23.61 11.30
CA ILE A 135 2.40 -24.18 10.11
C ILE A 135 2.84 -25.61 10.43
N ASN A 136 2.53 -26.55 9.52
CA ASN A 136 3.26 -27.82 9.47
C ASN A 136 4.54 -27.58 8.66
N LEU A 137 5.68 -27.95 9.23
CA LEU A 137 6.99 -27.98 8.56
C LEU A 137 7.05 -29.12 7.54
#